data_AF-A0A534G6H3-F1
#
_entry.id   AF-A0A534G6H3-F1
#
_cell.length_a   1.000
_cell.length_b   1.000
_cell.length_c   1.000
_cell.angle_alpha   90.00
_cell.angle_beta   90.00
_cell.angle_gamma   90.00
#
_symmetry.space_group_name_H-M   'P 1'
#
loop_
_entity.id
_entity.type
_entity.pdbx_description
1 polymer ?
#
loop_
_entity_poly.entity_id
_entity_poly.type
_entity_poly.pdbx_seq_one_letter_code
_entity_poly.pdbx_strand_id
1 'polypeptide(L)' 'IAATKVVGGGESTTVKFSIAALTQGARYVFFCTSPGHSSVMRGQFLFGGTRVAQAGK' A
#
# COMPACT_ATOMS: atom_id res chain seq x y z
N ILE A 1 -8.22 2.36 2.49
CA ILE A 1 -8.35 2.07 1.04
C ILE A 1 -8.27 3.40 0.30
N ALA A 2 -7.43 3.49 -0.73
CA ALA A 2 -7.19 4.69 -1.50
C ALA A 2 -6.35 4.35 -2.74
N ALA A 3 -6.30 5.27 -3.70
CA ALA A 3 -5.38 5.19 -4.83
C ALA A 3 -4.82 6.58 -5.15
N THR A 4 -3.59 6.62 -5.63
CA THR A 4 -3.03 7.80 -6.26
C THR A 4 -3.45 7.86 -7.73
N LYS A 5 -3.20 8.99 -8.39
CA LYS A 5 -3.14 9.01 -9.85
C LYS A 5 -1.93 8.19 -10.32
N VAL A 6 -2.00 7.67 -11.54
CA VAL A 6 -0.83 7.12 -12.24
C VAL A 6 0.07 8.29 -12.64
N VAL A 7 1.37 8.16 -12.46
CA VAL A 7 2.38 9.18 -12.76
C VAL A 7 3.48 8.62 -13.66
N GLY A 8 4.03 9.47 -14.52
CA GLY A 8 5.15 9.16 -15.41
C GLY A 8 6.52 9.52 -14.81
N GLY A 9 7.57 9.40 -15.63
CA GLY A 9 8.93 9.75 -15.22
C GLY A 9 9.08 11.25 -14.90
N GLY A 10 9.66 11.55 -13.73
CA GLY A 10 9.86 12.94 -13.27
C GLY A 10 8.66 13.55 -12.54
N GLU A 11 7.51 12.87 -12.52
CA GLU A 11 6.30 13.33 -11.83
C GLU A 11 6.22 12.80 -10.39
N SER A 12 5.34 13.39 -9.58
CA SER A 12 5.08 12.95 -8.21
C SER A 12 3.64 13.26 -7.81
N THR A 13 3.09 12.41 -6.93
CA THR A 13 1.74 12.57 -6.42
C THR A 13 1.64 12.12 -4.97
N THR A 14 0.58 12.53 -4.28
CA THR A 14 0.33 12.18 -2.87
C THR A 14 -1.16 11.97 -2.68
N VAL A 15 -1.52 10.99 -1.88
CA VAL A 15 -2.91 10.75 -1.46
C VAL A 15 -3.01 10.86 0.06
N LYS A 16 -4.06 11.53 0.54
CA LYS A 16 -4.47 11.55 1.95
C LYS A 16 -5.84 10.91 2.01
N PHE A 17 -6.04 9.96 2.92
CA PHE A 17 -7.30 9.25 3.07
C PHE A 17 -7.59 8.97 4.55
N SER A 18 -8.88 8.80 4.87
CA SER A 18 -9.30 8.50 6.24
C SER A 18 -8.89 7.09 6.65
N ILE A 19 -8.40 6.95 7.88
CA ILE A 19 -8.08 5.65 8.48
C ILE A 19 -9.31 4.94 9.03
N ALA A 20 -10.49 5.58 9.06
CA ALA A 20 -11.72 5.00 9.62
C ALA A 20 -12.17 3.73 8.87
N ALA A 21 -11.77 3.59 7.60
CA ALA A 21 -12.03 2.41 6.78
C ALA A 21 -11.01 1.27 6.98
N LEU A 22 -10.04 1.44 7.88
CA LEU A 22 -9.04 0.41 8.17
C LEU A 22 -9.40 -0.30 9.48
N THR A 23 -9.24 -1.61 9.47
CA THR A 23 -9.44 -2.49 10.61
C THR A 23 -8.08 -2.71 11.28
N GLN A 24 -8.01 -2.41 12.57
CA GLN A 24 -6.80 -2.64 13.35
C GLN A 24 -6.40 -4.12 13.33
N GLY A 25 -5.11 -4.40 13.18
CA GLY A 25 -4.55 -5.74 13.05
C GLY A 25 -4.72 -6.39 11.67
N ALA A 26 -5.49 -5.78 10.75
CA ALA A 26 -5.68 -6.33 9.41
C ALA A 26 -4.46 -6.09 8.51
N ARG A 27 -4.27 -7.02 7.57
CA ARG A 27 -3.23 -6.95 6.54
C ARG A 27 -3.84 -6.44 5.24
N TYR A 28 -3.32 -5.34 4.74
CA TYR A 28 -3.68 -4.77 3.45
C TYR A 28 -2.52 -4.95 2.47
N VAL A 29 -2.82 -4.82 1.17
CA VAL A 29 -1.81 -4.82 0.12
C VAL A 29 -1.88 -3.48 -0.60
N PHE A 30 -0.74 -2.84 -0.77
CA PHE A 30 -0.59 -1.75 -1.71
C PHE A 30 0.19 -2.26 -2.93
N PHE A 31 -0.21 -1.83 -4.12
CA PHE A 31 0.43 -2.26 -5.35
C PHE A 31 0.22 -1.24 -6.47
N CYS A 32 1.09 -1.29 -7.48
CA CYS A 32 0.90 -0.51 -8.70
C CYS A 32 -0.10 -1.22 -9.62
N THR A 33 -1.17 -0.52 -10.00
CA THR A 33 -2.25 -1.05 -10.85
C THR A 33 -1.91 -1.01 -12.34
N SER A 34 -0.79 -0.41 -12.73
CA SER A 34 -0.33 -0.39 -14.11
C SER A 34 -0.22 -1.83 -14.66
N PRO A 35 -0.69 -2.08 -15.90
CA PRO A 35 -0.73 -3.42 -16.47
C PRO A 35 0.62 -4.14 -16.33
N GLY A 36 0.62 -5.31 -15.67
CA GLY A 36 1.82 -6.14 -15.47
C GLY A 36 2.70 -5.79 -14.27
N HIS A 37 2.55 -4.60 -13.66
CA HIS A 37 3.47 -4.14 -12.60
C HIS A 37 3.18 -4.75 -11.23
N SER A 38 1.93 -5.13 -10.94
CA SER A 38 1.51 -5.63 -9.62
C SER A 38 2.19 -6.93 -9.18
N SER A 39 2.77 -7.67 -10.13
CA SER A 39 3.55 -8.89 -9.88
C SER A 39 4.78 -8.62 -9.02
N VAL A 40 5.45 -7.49 -9.27
CA VAL A 40 6.69 -7.07 -8.59
C VAL A 40 6.43 -5.88 -7.66
N MET A 41 5.65 -4.88 -8.10
CA MET A 41 5.36 -3.67 -7.36
C MET A 41 4.18 -3.86 -6.41
N ARG A 42 4.40 -4.61 -5.32
CA ARG A 42 3.42 -4.82 -4.25
C ARG A 42 4.09 -4.92 -2.88
N GLY A 43 3.37 -4.54 -1.83
CA GLY A 43 3.83 -4.66 -0.45
C GLY A 43 2.68 -4.81 0.55
N GLN A 44 3.00 -5.28 1.75
CA GLN A 44 2.04 -5.41 2.84
C GLN A 44 1.97 -4.11 3.64
N PHE A 45 0.76 -3.69 3.97
CA PHE A 45 0.47 -2.59 4.87
C PHE A 45 -0.29 -3.12 6.09
N LEU A 46 0.40 -3.13 7.24
CA LEU A 46 -0.16 -3.59 8.52
C LEU A 46 -0.69 -2.39 9.29
N PHE A 47 -2.00 -2.35 9.52
CA PHE A 47 -2.61 -1.23 10.24
C PHE A 47 -2.74 -1.56 11.73
N GLY A 48 -2.02 -0.83 12.59
CA GLY A 48 -2.13 -0.96 14.05
C GLY A 48 -1.55 -2.24 14.65
N GLY A 49 -0.61 -2.90 13.95
CA GLY A 49 0.14 -4.03 14.50
C GLY A 49 1.21 -3.56 15.50
N THR A 50 1.24 -4.16 16.69
CA THR A 50 2.44 -4.20 17.55
C THR A 50 3.56 -4.88 16.75
N ARG A 51 4.81 -4.45 16.97
CA ARG A 51 6.03 -4.91 16.26
C ARG A 51 6.17 -6.44 16.28
N VAL A 52 5.44 -7.15 15.43
CA VAL A 52 5.61 -8.57 15.15
C VAL A 52 6.18 -8.64 13.75
N ALA A 53 7.50 -8.73 13.74
CA ALA A 53 8.34 -9.34 12.73
C ALA A 53 7.90 -9.15 11.26
N GLN A 54 8.75 -8.43 10.53
CA GLN A 54 9.21 -8.90 9.22
C GLN A 54 9.68 -10.37 9.38
N ALA A 55 8.74 -11.31 9.41
CA ALA A 55 8.99 -12.74 9.38
C ALA A 55 8.76 -13.18 7.95
N GLY A 56 9.86 -13.42 7.23
CA GLY A 56 9.81 -14.13 5.96
C GLY A 56 10.56 -13.49 4.79
N LYS A 57 11.62 -12.73 5.07
CA LYS A 57 12.94 -12.74 4.40
C LYS A 57 13.86 -11.81 5.17
#